data_AF-A0A176QGS5-F1
#
_entry.id   AF-A0A176QGS5-F1
#
_cell.length_a   1.000
_cell.length_b   1.000
_cell.length_c   1.000
_cell.angle_alpha   90.00
_cell.angle_beta   90.00
_cell.angle_gamma   90.00
#
_symmetry.space_group_name_H-M   'P 1'
#
loop_
_entity.id
_entity.type
_entity.pdbx_description
1 polymer ?
#
loop_
_entity_poly.entity_id
_entity_poly.type
_entity_poly.pdbx_seq_one_letter_code
_entity_poly.pdbx_strand_id
1 'polypeptide(L)'
;MSDIPYAADSGYSDPDTLGAIPPVVAATYCAHCGRSANKAGHSACTQALATTPPTYCTTCRRELAVTSEGQQWTATCKKHGESSGSVAA
;
A
#
# COMPACT_ATOMS: atom_id res chain seq x y z
N MET A 1 25.87 -23.07 -54.33
CA MET A 1 24.50 -22.55 -54.25
C MET A 1 24.08 -22.68 -52.80
N SER A 2 24.39 -21.66 -52.00
CA SER A 2 24.47 -21.77 -50.54
C SER A 2 23.11 -21.56 -49.90
N ASP A 3 22.71 -22.56 -49.13
CA ASP A 3 21.57 -22.58 -48.23
C ASP A 3 21.85 -21.65 -47.03
N ILE A 4 21.03 -20.62 -46.84
CA ILE A 4 21.10 -19.72 -45.69
C ILE A 4 19.79 -19.91 -44.91
N PRO A 5 19.81 -20.52 -43.72
CA PRO A 5 18.62 -20.62 -42.89
C PRO A 5 18.28 -19.23 -42.32
N TYR A 6 17.09 -18.74 -42.66
CA TYR A 6 16.53 -17.48 -42.16
C TYR A 6 16.28 -17.61 -40.64
N ALA A 7 17.18 -17.06 -39.83
CA ALA A 7 17.00 -16.96 -38.40
C ALA A 7 15.82 -16.02 -38.11
N ALA A 8 14.77 -16.55 -37.50
CA ALA A 8 13.63 -15.76 -37.04
C ALA A 8 14.06 -14.88 -35.86
N ASP A 9 14.29 -13.59 -36.13
CA ASP A 9 14.43 -12.55 -35.12
C ASP A 9 13.04 -12.21 -34.52
N SER A 10 12.53 -13.10 -33.65
CA SER A 10 11.40 -12.77 -32.79
C SER A 10 11.88 -11.88 -31.64
N GLY A 11 12.24 -10.64 -31.97
CA GLY A 11 12.73 -9.62 -31.03
C GLY A 11 11.69 -8.57 -30.64
N TYR A 12 10.40 -8.80 -30.90
CA TYR A 12 9.34 -7.89 -30.44
C TYR A 12 8.92 -8.30 -29.03
N SER A 13 9.59 -7.71 -28.04
CA SER A 13 9.17 -7.82 -26.64
C SER A 13 7.79 -7.16 -26.51
N ASP A 14 6.75 -7.99 -26.42
CA ASP A 14 5.39 -7.56 -26.16
C ASP A 14 5.32 -6.94 -24.74
N PRO A 15 5.06 -5.62 -24.60
CA PRO A 15 5.08 -4.95 -23.31
C PRO A 15 3.91 -5.35 -22.39
N ASP A 16 2.93 -6.11 -22.90
CA ASP A 16 1.80 -6.65 -22.12
C ASP A 16 2.23 -7.85 -21.25
N THR A 17 3.42 -8.43 -21.51
CA THR A 17 4.00 -9.49 -20.66
C THR A 17 4.64 -8.97 -19.36
N LEU A 18 4.75 -7.65 -19.17
CA LEU A 18 5.11 -7.05 -17.88
C LEU A 18 3.88 -7.10 -16.98
N GLY A 19 3.63 -8.29 -16.42
CA GLY A 19 2.51 -8.64 -15.57
C GLY A 19 2.08 -7.49 -14.67
N ALA A 20 0.78 -7.17 -14.75
CA ALA A 20 0.09 -6.13 -14.00
C ALA A 20 0.78 -5.82 -12.68
N ILE A 21 1.58 -4.74 -12.66
CA ILE A 21 2.05 -4.14 -11.41
C ILE A 21 0.74 -3.74 -10.71
N PRO A 22 0.33 -4.41 -9.61
CA PRO A 22 -0.87 -4.00 -8.92
C PRO A 22 -0.65 -2.54 -8.55
N PRO A 23 -1.64 -1.65 -8.70
CA PRO A 23 -1.49 -0.28 -8.25
C PRO A 23 -1.16 -0.38 -6.77
N VAL A 24 0.11 -0.15 -6.43
CA VAL A 24 0.51 0.00 -5.04
C VAL A 24 -0.31 1.17 -4.57
N VAL A 25 -1.32 0.91 -3.75
CA VAL A 25 -2.19 1.95 -3.22
C VAL A 25 -1.33 2.70 -2.22
N ALA A 26 -0.49 3.60 -2.74
CA ALA A 26 0.46 4.33 -1.96
C ALA A 26 -0.35 5.19 -1.00
N ALA A 27 -0.32 4.82 0.29
CA ALA A 27 -0.92 5.61 1.34
C ALA A 27 -0.41 7.05 1.21
N THR A 28 -1.30 8.03 1.07
CA THR A 28 -0.90 9.44 0.89
C THR A 28 -0.42 10.04 2.22
N TYR A 29 -0.99 9.57 3.33
CA TYR A 29 -0.72 10.04 4.69
C TYR A 29 -0.38 8.88 5.61
N CYS A 30 0.47 9.14 6.60
CA CYS A 30 0.83 8.20 7.65
C CYS A 30 -0.35 8.00 8.60
N ALA A 31 -0.71 6.74 8.86
CA ALA A 31 -1.84 6.39 9.70
C ALA A 31 -1.63 6.70 11.19
N HIS A 32 -0.38 6.90 11.63
CA HIS A 32 -0.03 7.24 13.01
C HIS A 32 0.02 8.75 13.27
N CYS A 33 0.74 9.51 12.44
CA CYS A 33 0.97 10.95 12.68
C CYS A 33 0.22 11.89 11.72
N GLY A 34 -0.48 11.37 10.71
CA GLY A 34 -1.25 12.15 9.74
C GLY A 34 -0.41 12.97 8.74
N ARG A 35 0.93 12.93 8.81
CA ARG A 35 1.83 13.61 7.86
C ARG A 35 1.90 12.83 6.54
N SER A 36 2.24 13.51 5.45
CA SER A 36 2.50 12.91 4.14
C SER A 36 3.41 11.67 4.26
N ALA A 37 2.95 10.53 3.75
CA ALA A 37 3.70 9.28 3.81
C ALA A 37 4.96 9.32 2.93
N ASN A 38 4.96 10.16 1.89
CA ASN A 38 6.11 10.38 1.01
C ASN A 38 7.29 11.11 1.67
N LYS A 39 7.13 11.63 2.90
CA LYS A 39 8.25 12.21 3.64
C LYS A 39 9.01 11.10 4.40
N ALA A 40 10.34 11.17 4.39
CA ALA A 40 11.17 10.29 5.23
C ALA A 40 10.92 10.54 6.73
N GLY A 41 11.22 9.54 7.57
CA GLY A 41 11.13 9.63 9.04
C GLY A 41 9.96 8.85 9.69
N HIS A 42 9.30 7.94 8.96
CA HIS A 42 8.16 7.18 9.48
C HIS A 42 8.52 5.86 10.17
N SER A 43 9.79 5.53 10.37
CA SER A 43 10.20 4.26 11.01
C SER A 43 9.57 4.08 12.39
N ALA A 44 9.56 5.12 13.23
CA ALA A 44 8.91 5.10 14.54
C ALA A 44 7.38 4.99 14.43
N CYS A 45 6.77 5.63 13.42
CA CYS A 45 5.33 5.52 13.16
C CYS A 45 4.95 4.10 12.74
N THR A 46 5.77 3.45 11.92
CA THR A 46 5.56 2.04 11.52
C THR A 46 5.66 1.11 12.72
N GLN A 47 6.63 1.33 13.62
CA GLN A 47 6.74 0.56 14.86
C GLN A 47 5.53 0.75 15.77
N ALA A 48 5.06 1.99 15.93
CA ALA A 48 3.86 2.28 16.72
C ALA A 48 2.61 1.60 16.14
N LEU A 49 2.45 1.60 14.81
CA LEU A 49 1.33 0.92 14.14
C LEU A 49 1.37 -0.61 14.29
N ALA A 50 2.50 -1.19 14.71
CA ALA A 50 2.57 -2.61 15.02
C ALA A 50 1.82 -2.95 16.32
N THR A 51 1.76 -2.02 17.28
CA THR A 51 1.15 -2.25 18.60
C THR A 51 -0.09 -1.41 18.85
N THR A 52 -0.35 -0.40 18.02
CA THR A 52 -1.48 0.52 18.18
C THR A 52 -2.27 0.64 16.87
N PRO A 53 -3.60 0.78 16.95
CA PRO A 53 -4.44 0.93 15.78
C PRO A 53 -4.22 2.29 15.09
N PRO A 54 -4.58 2.42 13.80
CA PRO A 54 -4.38 3.66 13.05
C PRO A 54 -5.26 4.81 13.57
N THR A 55 -4.67 5.98 13.76
CA THR A 55 -5.39 7.19 14.21
C THR A 55 -5.91 8.02 13.05
N TYR A 56 -5.22 8.01 11.91
CA TYR A 56 -5.52 8.86 10.75
C TYR A 56 -5.81 8.06 9.48
N CYS A 57 -6.76 8.55 8.69
CA CYS A 57 -7.05 8.01 7.37
C CYS A 57 -5.87 8.25 6.41
N THR A 58 -5.33 7.19 5.83
CA THR A 58 -4.21 7.21 4.87
C THR A 58 -4.54 7.97 3.58
N THR A 59 -5.80 8.24 3.29
CA THR A 59 -6.26 8.91 2.06
C THR A 59 -6.63 10.40 2.25
N CYS A 60 -7.25 10.79 3.38
CA CYS A 60 -7.68 12.19 3.62
C CYS A 60 -7.17 12.84 4.91
N ARG A 61 -6.23 12.21 5.63
CA ARG A 61 -5.63 12.69 6.89
C ARG A 61 -6.60 13.01 8.05
N ARG A 62 -7.88 12.66 7.94
CA ARG A 62 -8.86 12.85 9.01
C ARG A 62 -8.67 11.79 10.09
N GLU A 63 -8.97 12.16 11.33
CA GLU A 63 -9.02 11.22 12.44
C GLU A 63 -10.08 10.15 12.19
N LEU A 64 -9.74 8.91 12.54
CA LEU A 64 -10.60 7.74 12.43
C LEU A 64 -11.34 7.54 13.75
N ALA A 65 -12.58 7.10 13.68
CA ALA A 65 -13.26 6.55 14.85
C ALA A 65 -12.81 5.09 15.00
N VAL A 66 -11.99 4.80 15.99
CA VAL A 66 -11.37 3.49 16.20
C VAL A 66 -12.03 2.75 17.36
N THR A 67 -12.39 1.50 17.11
CA THR A 67 -12.81 0.52 18.11
C THR A 67 -11.80 -0.60 18.15
N SER A 68 -11.27 -0.93 19.32
CA SER A 68 -10.32 -2.03 19.53
C SER A 68 -10.91 -3.12 20.42
N GLU A 69 -10.87 -4.37 19.95
CA GLU A 69 -11.24 -5.56 20.71
C GLU A 69 -10.04 -6.52 20.76
N GLY A 70 -9.30 -6.46 21.87
CA GLY A 70 -8.02 -7.15 21.99
C GLY A 70 -7.02 -6.67 20.94
N GLN A 71 -6.52 -7.59 20.11
CA GLN A 71 -5.60 -7.28 19.01
C GLN A 71 -6.32 -6.83 17.73
N GLN A 72 -7.63 -7.06 17.61
CA GLN A 72 -8.39 -6.64 16.45
C GLN A 72 -8.84 -5.19 16.60
N TRP A 73 -8.89 -4.48 15.49
CA TRP A 73 -9.41 -3.13 15.46
C TRP A 73 -10.22 -2.87 14.19
N THR A 74 -11.17 -1.96 14.34
CA THR A 74 -11.99 -1.42 13.27
C THR A 74 -11.94 0.10 13.36
N ALA A 75 -11.68 0.76 12.24
CA ALA A 75 -11.46 2.18 12.13
C ALA A 75 -12.30 2.77 10.99
N THR A 76 -13.17 3.72 11.33
CA THR A 76 -14.11 4.30 10.36
C THR A 76 -13.75 5.76 10.05
N CYS A 77 -13.46 6.01 8.77
CA CYS A 77 -13.29 7.34 8.23
C CYS A 77 -14.64 7.90 7.78
N LYS A 78 -14.97 9.12 8.22
CA LYS A 78 -16.20 9.82 7.80
C LYS A 78 -16.36 9.98 6.29
N LYS A 79 -15.26 10.01 5.52
CA LYS A 79 -15.31 10.17 4.05
C LYS A 79 -15.14 8.86 3.28
N HIS A 80 -14.30 7.96 3.78
CA HIS A 80 -13.84 6.79 3.01
C HIS A 80 -14.37 5.46 3.53
N GLY A 81 -15.14 5.49 4.62
CA GLY A 81 -15.74 4.29 5.19
C GLY A 81 -14.81 3.57 6.15
N GLU A 82 -15.13 2.32 6.39
CA GLU A 82 -14.51 1.46 7.39
C GLU A 82 -13.26 0.75 6.85
N SER A 83 -12.31 0.55 7.76
CA SER A 83 -11.11 -0.26 7.57
C SER A 83 -10.88 -1.07 8.83
N SER A 84 -10.42 -2.30 8.71
CA SER A 84 -10.16 -3.17 9.85
C SER A 84 -8.80 -3.84 9.71
N GLY A 85 -8.29 -4.33 10.83
CA GLY A 85 -7.01 -5.01 10.88
C GLY A 85 -6.70 -5.53 12.28
N SER A 86 -5.44 -5.89 12.48
CA SER A 86 -4.94 -6.34 13.76
C SER A 86 -3.60 -5.73 14.08
N VAL A 87 -3.32 -5.56 15.37
CA VAL A 87 -2.01 -5.22 15.91
C VAL A 87 -1.33 -6.49 16.41
N ALA A 88 0.00 -6.49 16.44
CA ALA A 88 0.76 -7.51 17.14
C ALA A 88 0.49 -7.45 18.65
N ALA A 89 0.44 -8.63 19.27
CA ALA A 89 0.30 -8.81 20.71
C ALA A 89 1.50 -8.23 21.48
#